data_AF-A0A7V5EWX6-F1
#
_entry.id   AF-A0A7V5EWX6-F1
#
_cell.length_a   1.000
_cell.length_b   1.000
_cell.length_c   1.000
_cell.angle_alpha   90.00
_cell.angle_beta   90.00
_cell.angle_gamma   90.00
#
_symmetry.space_group_name_H-M   'P 1'
#
loop_
_entity.id
_entity.type
_entity.pdbx_description
1 polymer ?
#
loop_
_entity_poly.entity_id
_entity_poly.type
_entity_poly.pdbx_seq_one_letter_code
_entity_poly.pdbx_strand_id
1 'polypeptide(L)'
;MQHHGLTCLEALVLSNARRGKDPTKVATTRGWRPEEVAEALDSLAARDALDGASITEAGVELWEAVEATTDHLAAHAWDGLDVDEVLRLAEGVFAAARLDGQLPPGA
;
A
#
# COMPACT_ATOMS: atom_id res chain seq x y z
N MET A 1 7.68 -13.03 -3.39
CA MET A 1 6.88 -12.83 -4.60
C MET A 1 7.14 -11.42 -5.09
N GLN A 2 7.46 -11.24 -6.36
CA GLN A 2 7.62 -9.92 -7.00
C GLN A 2 6.50 -9.78 -8.04
N HIS A 3 5.78 -8.66 -8.02
CA HIS A 3 4.84 -8.27 -9.06
C HIS A 3 5.33 -6.95 -9.66
N HIS A 4 5.31 -6.81 -10.98
CA HIS A 4 5.89 -5.67 -11.72
C HIS A 4 7.37 -5.38 -11.40
N GLY A 5 8.12 -6.43 -11.04
CA GLY A 5 9.53 -6.31 -10.67
C GLY A 5 9.77 -5.62 -9.31
N LEU A 6 8.73 -5.33 -8.54
CA LEU A 6 8.84 -4.76 -7.20
C LEU A 6 8.82 -5.84 -6.12
N THR A 7 9.66 -5.67 -5.12
CA THR A 7 9.53 -6.34 -3.83
C THR A 7 8.39 -5.73 -3.02
N CYS A 8 7.95 -6.44 -1.97
CA CYS A 8 6.94 -5.92 -1.05
C CYS A 8 7.39 -4.60 -0.39
N LEU A 9 8.68 -4.48 -0.02
CA LEU A 9 9.20 -3.27 0.57
C LEU A 9 9.19 -2.09 -0.41
N GLU A 10 9.68 -2.28 -1.63
CA GLU A 10 9.66 -1.22 -2.65
C GLU A 10 8.22 -0.76 -2.96
N ALA A 11 7.25 -1.69 -3.02
CA ALA A 11 5.85 -1.32 -3.19
C ALA A 11 5.34 -0.46 -2.02
N LEU A 12 5.69 -0.79 -0.76
CA LEU A 12 5.29 0.02 0.40
C LEU A 12 5.93 1.42 0.41
N VAL A 13 7.21 1.50 0.05
CA VAL A 13 7.96 2.77 -0.08
C VAL A 13 7.31 3.65 -1.15
N LEU A 14 7.09 3.11 -2.35
CA LEU A 14 6.45 3.82 -3.46
C LEU A 14 5.03 4.28 -3.12
N SER A 15 4.26 3.45 -2.42
CA SER A 15 2.91 3.79 -1.94
C SER A 15 2.90 4.97 -0.97
N ASN A 16 3.91 5.09 -0.10
CA ASN A 16 4.02 6.24 0.80
C ASN A 16 4.40 7.51 0.03
N ALA A 17 5.39 7.43 -0.85
CA ALA A 17 5.78 8.55 -1.71
C ALA A 17 4.59 9.09 -2.52
N ARG A 18 3.81 8.20 -3.16
CA ARG A 18 2.59 8.56 -3.91
C ARG A 18 1.56 9.30 -3.06
N ARG A 19 1.43 8.93 -1.78
CA ARG A 19 0.50 9.56 -0.83
C ARG A 19 1.06 10.84 -0.22
N GLY A 20 2.20 11.34 -0.68
CA GLY A 20 2.90 12.50 -0.11
C GLY A 20 3.40 12.25 1.31
N LYS A 21 3.59 10.98 1.69
CA LYS A 21 4.09 10.58 3.00
C LYS A 21 5.57 10.25 2.92
N ASP A 22 6.27 10.48 4.03
CA ASP A 22 7.65 10.05 4.20
C ASP A 22 7.80 8.54 3.93
N PRO A 23 8.54 8.14 2.88
CA PRO A 23 8.68 6.73 2.51
C PRO A 23 9.44 5.92 3.57
N THR A 24 10.30 6.56 4.37
CA THR A 24 11.12 5.87 5.40
C THR A 24 10.30 5.34 6.57
N LYS A 25 9.07 5.85 6.76
CA LYS A 25 8.16 5.43 7.83
C LYS A 25 7.78 3.95 7.78
N VAL A 26 8.03 3.24 6.68
CA VAL A 26 7.84 1.79 6.62
C VAL A 26 8.73 1.05 7.62
N ALA A 27 9.89 1.60 8.00
CA ALA A 27 10.74 1.01 9.03
C ALA A 27 10.02 0.97 10.39
N THR A 28 9.44 2.09 10.81
CA THR A 28 8.78 2.21 12.12
C THR A 28 7.37 1.65 12.14
N THR A 29 6.62 1.78 11.04
CA THR A 29 5.21 1.36 10.98
C THR A 29 5.03 -0.10 10.55
N ARG A 30 6.03 -0.70 9.89
CA ARG A 30 5.96 -2.06 9.34
C ARG A 30 7.14 -2.95 9.73
N GLY A 31 8.08 -2.46 10.53
CA GLY A 31 9.16 -3.26 11.12
C GLY A 31 10.32 -3.60 10.18
N TRP A 32 10.43 -2.95 9.02
CA TRP A 32 11.57 -3.12 8.12
C TRP A 32 12.84 -2.49 8.70
N ARG A 33 14.00 -3.09 8.40
CA ARG A 33 15.29 -2.52 8.85
C ARG A 33 15.60 -1.23 8.07
N PRO A 34 16.15 -0.18 8.69
CA PRO A 34 16.48 1.06 8.00
C PRO A 34 17.37 0.86 6.77
N GLU A 35 18.29 -0.11 6.80
CA GLU A 35 19.19 -0.42 5.69
C GLU A 35 18.42 -1.00 4.50
N GLU A 36 17.44 -1.88 4.74
CA GLU A 36 16.58 -2.42 3.68
C GLU A 36 15.72 -1.33 3.03
N VAL A 37 15.28 -0.35 3.83
CA VAL A 37 14.52 0.81 3.33
C VAL A 37 15.39 1.70 2.45
N ALA A 38 16.65 1.93 2.84
CA ALA A 38 17.61 2.68 2.03
C ALA A 38 17.88 1.98 0.68
N GLU A 39 18.12 0.66 0.70
CA GLU A 39 18.29 -0.14 -0.51
C GLU A 39 17.06 -0.08 -1.44
N ALA A 40 15.86 -0.09 -0.87
CA ALA A 40 14.62 0.05 -1.64
C ALA A 40 14.47 1.44 -2.27
N LEU A 41 14.84 2.52 -1.54
CA LEU A 41 14.86 3.89 -2.08
C LEU A 41 15.84 4.01 -3.25
N ASP A 42 17.06 3.49 -3.08
CA ASP A 42 18.08 3.53 -4.13
C ASP A 42 17.66 2.72 -5.36
N SER A 43 17.07 1.54 -5.17
CA SER A 43 16.55 0.70 -6.26
C SER A 43 15.41 1.38 -7.02
N LEU A 44 14.49 2.06 -6.32
CA LEU A 44 13.39 2.80 -6.95
C LEU A 44 13.87 4.05 -7.68
N ALA A 45 14.83 4.79 -7.11
CA ALA A 45 15.44 5.93 -7.77
C ALA A 45 16.20 5.51 -9.04
N ALA A 46 16.94 4.40 -9.00
CA ALA A 46 17.63 3.85 -10.16
C ALA A 46 16.68 3.42 -11.30
N ARG A 47 15.38 3.24 -11.00
CA ARG A 47 14.32 2.91 -11.96
C ARG A 47 13.51 4.13 -12.41
N ASP A 48 13.93 5.33 -12.03
CA ASP A 48 13.19 6.57 -12.25
C ASP A 48 11.78 6.53 -11.65
N ALA A 49 11.54 5.73 -10.61
CA ALA A 49 10.24 5.66 -9.92
C ALA A 49 10.13 6.70 -8.78
N LEU A 50 11.28 7.15 -8.26
CA LEU A 50 11.38 8.17 -7.23
C LEU A 50 12.46 9.19 -7.58
N ASP A 51 12.22 10.45 -7.21
CA ASP A 51 13.21 11.52 -7.10
C ASP A 51 13.29 11.97 -5.64
N GLY A 52 14.30 11.46 -4.92
CA GLY A 52 14.39 11.59 -3.48
C GLY A 52 13.20 10.94 -2.76
N ALA A 53 12.37 11.75 -2.10
CA ALA A 53 11.16 11.29 -1.41
C ALA A 53 9.87 11.42 -2.26
N SER A 54 9.97 12.03 -3.44
CA SER A 54 8.84 12.30 -4.32
C SER A 54 8.68 11.20 -5.35
N ILE A 55 7.44 10.87 -5.69
CA ILE A 55 7.16 9.96 -6.80
C ILE A 55 7.30 10.71 -8.14
N THR A 56 7.86 10.03 -9.14
CA THR A 56 7.93 10.52 -10.52
C THR A 56 6.69 10.11 -11.31
N GLU A 57 6.58 10.55 -12.57
CA GLU A 57 5.51 10.09 -13.47
C GLU A 57 5.61 8.58 -13.75
N ALA A 58 6.81 8.07 -14.06
CA ALA A 58 7.05 6.64 -14.25
C ALA A 58 6.74 5.83 -12.97
N GLY A 59 7.01 6.39 -11.79
CA GLY A 59 6.63 5.78 -10.52
C GLY A 59 5.10 5.69 -10.33
N VAL A 60 4.36 6.69 -10.79
CA VAL A 60 2.88 6.66 -10.76
C VAL A 60 2.35 5.58 -11.68
N GLU A 61 2.83 5.50 -12.92
CA GLU A 61 2.43 4.43 -13.87
C GLU A 61 2.73 3.04 -13.31
N LEU A 62 3.92 2.86 -12.72
CA LEU A 62 4.30 1.60 -12.07
C LEU A 62 3.36 1.25 -10.91
N TRP A 63 2.99 2.23 -10.08
CA TRP A 63 2.05 2.02 -8.99
C TRP A 63 0.65 1.65 -9.49
N GLU A 64 0.16 2.30 -10.55
CA GLU A 64 -1.14 1.98 -11.15
C GLU A 64 -1.19 0.56 -11.71
N ALA A 65 -0.10 0.09 -12.33
CA ALA A 65 0.01 -1.28 -12.79
C ALA A 65 -0.04 -2.29 -11.62
N VAL A 66 0.62 -1.98 -10.50
CA VAL A 66 0.56 -2.77 -9.26
C VAL A 66 -0.88 -2.84 -8.76
N GLU A 67 -1.52 -1.69 -8.56
CA GLU A 67 -2.90 -1.62 -8.05
C GLU A 67 -3.88 -2.37 -8.95
N ALA A 68 -3.81 -2.17 -10.27
CA ALA A 68 -4.68 -2.90 -11.21
C ALA A 68 -4.51 -4.42 -11.11
N THR A 69 -3.29 -4.89 -10.86
CA THR A 69 -3.03 -6.32 -10.66
C THR A 69 -3.54 -6.80 -9.31
N THR A 70 -3.31 -6.04 -8.23
CA THR A 70 -3.79 -6.41 -6.90
C THR A 70 -5.31 -6.36 -6.81
N ASP A 71 -5.95 -5.40 -7.46
CA ASP A 71 -7.41 -5.29 -7.55
C ASP A 71 -8.01 -6.48 -8.27
N HIS A 72 -7.43 -6.87 -9.42
CA HIS A 72 -7.86 -8.07 -10.13
C HIS A 72 -7.70 -9.33 -9.27
N LEU A 73 -6.55 -9.51 -8.60
CA LEU A 73 -6.33 -10.66 -7.73
C LEU A 73 -7.27 -10.66 -6.51
N ALA A 74 -7.59 -9.50 -5.98
CA ALA A 74 -8.49 -9.35 -4.83
C ALA A 74 -9.97 -9.49 -5.21
N ALA A 75 -10.35 -9.22 -6.46
CA ALA A 75 -11.74 -9.26 -6.93
C ALA A 75 -12.41 -10.61 -6.61
N HIS A 76 -11.69 -11.71 -6.77
CA HIS A 76 -12.19 -13.06 -6.52
C HIS A 76 -12.61 -13.32 -5.06
N ALA A 77 -12.05 -12.58 -4.09
CA ALA A 77 -12.46 -12.71 -2.70
C ALA A 77 -13.90 -12.22 -2.46
N TRP A 78 -14.45 -11.45 -3.40
CA TRP A 78 -15.79 -10.88 -3.33
C TRP A 78 -16.81 -11.66 -4.18
N ASP A 79 -16.36 -12.66 -4.95
CA ASP A 79 -17.24 -13.47 -5.79
C ASP A 79 -18.30 -14.17 -4.94
N GLY A 80 -19.57 -13.97 -5.29
CA GLY A 80 -20.70 -14.60 -4.62
C GLY A 80 -21.22 -13.87 -3.37
N LEU A 81 -20.64 -12.72 -3.01
CA LEU A 81 -21.19 -11.84 -1.98
C LEU A 81 -22.14 -10.81 -2.60
N ASP A 82 -23.32 -10.66 -2.01
CA ASP A 82 -24.18 -9.51 -2.30
C ASP A 82 -23.79 -8.27 -1.49
N VAL A 83 -24.43 -7.14 -1.79
CA VAL A 83 -24.15 -5.86 -1.12
C VAL A 83 -24.41 -5.94 0.39
N ASP A 84 -25.45 -6.65 0.83
CA ASP A 84 -25.78 -6.75 2.24
C ASP A 84 -24.74 -7.60 3.00
N GLU A 85 -24.21 -8.64 2.36
CA GLU A 85 -23.12 -9.47 2.88
C GLU A 85 -21.81 -8.68 3.00
N VAL A 86 -21.47 -7.87 2.00
CA VAL A 86 -20.31 -6.97 2.05
C VAL A 86 -20.47 -5.94 3.18
N LEU A 87 -21.66 -5.36 3.36
CA LEU A 87 -21.94 -4.43 4.44
C LEU A 87 -21.81 -5.08 5.82
N ARG A 88 -22.34 -6.30 6.00
CA ARG A 88 -22.15 -7.08 7.24
C ARG A 88 -20.69 -7.37 7.54
N LEU A 89 -19.88 -7.69 6.52
CA LEU A 89 -18.43 -7.87 6.69
C LEU A 89 -17.77 -6.56 7.13
N ALA A 90 -18.14 -5.44 6.50
CA ALA A 90 -17.61 -4.13 6.82
C ALA A 90 -17.94 -3.69 8.25
N GLU A 91 -19.14 -3.98 8.75
CA GLU A 91 -19.53 -3.71 10.15
C GLU A 91 -18.55 -4.34 11.16
N GLY A 92 -18.14 -5.60 10.93
CA GLY A 92 -17.16 -6.28 11.77
C GLY A 92 -15.79 -5.60 11.76
N VAL A 93 -15.33 -5.16 10.59
CA VAL A 93 -14.05 -4.44 10.43
C VAL A 93 -14.10 -3.07 11.12
N PHE A 94 -15.18 -2.31 10.93
CA PHE A 94 -15.34 -0.99 11.55
C PHE A 94 -15.49 -1.09 13.07
N ALA A 95 -16.18 -2.12 13.57
CA ALA A 95 -16.26 -2.37 15.01
C ALA A 95 -14.87 -2.61 15.62
N ALA A 96 -14.03 -3.43 14.97
CA ALA A 96 -12.65 -3.66 15.41
C ALA A 96 -11.80 -2.38 15.37
N ALA A 97 -11.86 -1.63 14.27
CA ALA A 97 -11.14 -0.36 14.12
C ALA A 97 -11.55 0.69 15.17
N ARG A 98 -12.83 0.70 15.57
CA ARG A 98 -13.34 1.56 16.64
C ARG A 98 -12.81 1.15 18.02
N LEU A 99 -12.76 -0.15 18.32
CA LEU A 99 -12.19 -0.66 19.57
C LEU A 99 -10.71 -0.31 19.71
N ASP A 100 -9.97 -0.34 18.59
CA ASP A 100 -8.55 0.07 18.52
C ASP A 100 -8.34 1.59 18.47
N GLY A 101 -9.41 2.40 18.50
CA GLY A 101 -9.33 3.86 18.48
C GLY A 101 -8.88 4.48 17.15
N GLN A 102 -8.88 3.70 16.06
CA GLN A 102 -8.46 4.13 14.73
C GLN A 102 -9.55 4.88 13.95
N LEU A 103 -10.80 4.84 14.42
CA LEU A 103 -11.93 5.63 13.92
C LEU A 103 -12.53 6.52 15.03
N PRO A 104 -12.89 7.78 14.73
CA PRO A 104 -13.52 8.65 15.72
C PRO A 104 -14.92 8.16 16.11
N PRO A 105 -15.40 8.48 17.32
CA PRO A 105 -16.74 8.11 17.72
C PRO A 105 -17.83 8.81 16.87
N GLY A 106 -18.54 8.05 16.03
CA GLY A 106 -19.86 8.45 15.50
C GLY A 106 -19.91 8.95 14.05
N ALA A 107 -19.08 8.38 13.17
CA ALA A 107 -19.26 8.50 11.73
C ALA A 107 -20.47 7.68 11.25
#